data_AF-A0A7S1VTU8-F1
#
_entry.id   AF-A0A7S1VTU8-F1
#
_cell.length_a   1.000
_cell.length_b   1.000
_cell.length_c   1.000
_cell.angle_alpha   90.00
_cell.angle_beta   90.00
_cell.angle_gamma   90.00
#
_symmetry.space_group_name_H-M   'P 1'
#
loop_
_entity.id
_entity.type
_entity.pdbx_description
1 polymer ?
#
loop_
_entity_poly.entity_id
_entity_poly.type
_entity_poly.pdbx_seq_one_letter_code
_entity_poly.pdbx_strand_id
1 'polypeptide(L)'
;VAAENRRTIFRYDDTNPEAESKEYIESLRRDLEWLGWTPERTTYSSDNFQTLYELALKLIQKGLAYVCDMTKDEMEAQRELAMKRVVAKQSGLDPDEVHPIPSEEILPGRNRNTSPERNLELF
;
A
#
# COMPACT_ATOMS: atom_id res chain seq x y z
N VAL A 1 14.14 39.71 2.88
CA VAL A 1 13.93 38.39 3.52
C VAL A 1 14.69 37.39 2.68
N ALA A 2 15.77 36.80 3.19
CA ALA A 2 16.51 35.78 2.46
C ALA A 2 15.53 34.65 2.14
N ALA A 3 15.29 34.36 0.86
CA ALA A 3 14.52 33.21 0.46
C ALA A 3 15.23 31.98 1.04
N GLU A 4 14.59 31.32 2.01
CA GLU A 4 15.09 30.02 2.45
C GLU A 4 15.19 29.14 1.21
N ASN A 5 16.39 28.60 0.95
CA ASN A 5 16.68 27.67 -0.14
C ASN A 5 15.94 26.33 0.07
N ARG A 6 14.60 26.38 0.07
CA ARG A 6 13.73 25.21 0.16
C ARG A 6 13.68 24.59 -1.22
N ARG A 7 14.02 23.32 -1.26
CA ARG A 7 14.08 22.53 -2.47
C ARG A 7 12.86 21.64 -2.54
N THR A 8 12.18 21.62 -3.68
CA THR A 8 11.01 20.77 -3.92
C THR A 8 11.27 19.84 -5.09
N ILE A 9 10.85 18.59 -4.93
CA ILE A 9 10.83 17.60 -5.99
C ILE A 9 9.38 17.44 -6.43
N PHE A 10 9.12 17.58 -7.72
CA PHE A 10 7.83 17.23 -8.28
C PHE A 10 7.86 15.77 -8.73
N ARG A 11 7.01 14.94 -8.16
CA ARG A 11 6.97 13.51 -8.47
C ARG A 11 5.65 13.15 -9.14
N TYR A 12 5.72 12.59 -10.33
CA TYR A 12 4.59 11.87 -10.90
C TYR A 12 4.48 10.53 -10.18
N ASP A 13 3.33 10.31 -9.53
CA ASP A 13 3.07 9.04 -8.87
C ASP A 13 2.46 8.05 -9.86
N ASP A 14 3.31 7.54 -10.75
CA ASP A 14 2.93 6.77 -11.93
C ASP A 14 2.93 5.25 -11.69
N THR A 15 2.14 4.80 -10.71
CA THR A 15 2.08 3.39 -10.27
C THR A 15 0.92 2.60 -10.87
N ASN A 16 -0.06 3.28 -11.48
CA ASN A 16 -1.25 2.70 -12.05
C ASN A 16 -1.31 2.90 -13.58
N PRO A 17 -0.89 1.89 -14.37
CA PRO A 17 -0.82 2.02 -15.83
C PRO A 17 -2.19 2.20 -16.50
N GLU A 18 -3.31 1.88 -15.85
CA GLU A 18 -4.66 2.02 -16.42
C GLU A 18 -5.24 3.43 -16.22
N ALA A 19 -4.92 4.07 -15.10
CA ALA A 19 -5.45 5.41 -14.78
C ALA A 19 -4.57 6.54 -15.31
N GLU A 20 -3.32 6.25 -15.65
CA GLU A 20 -2.32 7.24 -15.98
C GLU A 20 -2.21 7.45 -17.49
N SER A 21 -2.59 8.65 -17.92
CA SER A 21 -2.51 9.08 -19.31
C SER A 21 -1.48 10.19 -19.49
N LYS A 22 -0.93 10.28 -20.70
CA LYS A 22 -0.03 11.40 -21.08
C LYS A 22 -0.70 12.76 -20.90
N GLU A 23 -2.03 12.83 -21.05
CA GLU A 23 -2.81 14.05 -20.87
C GLU A 23 -2.68 14.60 -19.44
N TYR A 24 -2.74 13.75 -18.42
CA TYR A 24 -2.57 14.16 -17.03
C TYR A 24 -1.14 14.64 -16.73
N ILE A 25 -0.13 13.97 -17.29
CA ILE A 25 1.27 14.38 -17.13
C ILE A 25 1.47 15.80 -17.69
N GLU A 26 0.91 16.06 -18.87
CA GLU A 26 0.99 17.36 -19.53
C GLU A 26 0.16 18.43 -18.82
N SER A 27 -1.05 18.10 -18.32
CA SER A 27 -1.89 19.07 -17.59
C SER A 27 -1.20 19.54 -16.32
N LEU A 28 -0.68 18.61 -15.52
CA LEU A 28 0.02 18.93 -14.27
C LEU A 28 1.25 19.81 -14.52
N ARG A 29 2.00 19.56 -15.61
CA ARG A 29 3.12 20.40 -16.01
C ARG A 29 2.67 21.82 -16.35
N ARG A 30 1.58 21.97 -17.10
CA ARG A 30 0.99 23.29 -17.44
C ARG A 30 0.50 24.02 -16.19
N ASP A 31 -0.10 23.30 -15.24
CA ASP A 31 -0.60 23.89 -14.00
C ASP A 31 0.54 24.43 -13.13
N LEU A 32 1.68 23.71 -13.05
CA LEU A 32 2.88 24.20 -12.38
C LEU A 32 3.43 25.48 -13.02
N GLU A 33 3.49 25.52 -14.35
CA GLU A 33 3.93 26.71 -15.10
C GLU A 33 2.98 27.89 -14.88
N TRP A 34 1.67 27.63 -14.89
CA TRP A 34 0.66 28.65 -14.61
C TRP A 34 0.76 29.22 -13.20
N LEU A 35 1.08 28.37 -12.20
CA LEU A 35 1.35 28.80 -10.83
C LEU A 35 2.69 29.54 -10.67
N GLY A 36 3.52 29.60 -11.72
CA GLY A 36 4.84 30.22 -11.68
C GLY A 36 5.84 29.44 -10.79
N TRP A 37 5.61 28.15 -10.58
CA TRP A 37 6.45 27.29 -9.75
C TRP A 37 7.42 26.47 -10.59
N THR A 38 8.67 26.35 -10.14
CA THR A 38 9.67 25.48 -10.78
C THR A 38 10.30 24.57 -9.72
N PRO A 39 10.04 23.24 -9.76
CA PRO A 39 10.69 22.30 -8.87
C PRO A 39 12.19 22.17 -9.20
N GLU A 40 13.01 21.77 -8.22
CA GLU A 40 14.43 21.47 -8.45
C GLU A 40 14.60 20.27 -9.39
N ARG A 41 13.73 19.26 -9.22
CA ARG A 41 13.74 18.02 -10.00
C ARG A 41 12.32 17.52 -10.23
N THR A 42 12.14 16.90 -11.38
CA THR A 42 10.97 16.09 -11.70
C THR A 42 11.36 14.62 -11.70
N THR A 43 10.59 13.76 -11.04
CA THR A 43 10.87 12.32 -10.91
C THR A 43 9.62 11.49 -11.16
N TYR A 44 9.78 10.22 -11.49
CA TYR A 44 8.68 9.26 -11.65
C TYR A 44 8.78 8.17 -10.58
N SER A 45 7.64 7.69 -10.09
CA SER A 45 7.59 6.52 -9.21
C SER A 45 8.09 5.28 -9.95
N SER A 46 7.79 5.17 -11.25
CA SER A 46 8.19 4.06 -12.12
C SER A 46 9.71 3.90 -12.26
N ASP A 47 10.48 4.99 -12.23
CA ASP A 47 11.94 4.96 -12.21
C ASP A 47 12.49 4.13 -11.02
N ASN A 48 11.71 3.99 -9.95
CA ASN A 48 12.10 3.29 -8.73
C ASN A 48 11.57 1.86 -8.64
N PHE A 49 10.83 1.33 -9.62
CA PHE A 49 10.20 0.01 -9.53
C PHE A 49 11.18 -1.13 -9.24
N GLN A 50 12.35 -1.13 -9.88
CA GLN A 50 13.40 -2.12 -9.59
C GLN A 50 13.87 -2.04 -8.13
N THR A 51 14.07 -0.83 -7.61
CA THR A 51 14.46 -0.64 -6.20
C THR A 51 13.35 -1.07 -5.25
N LEU A 52 12.08 -0.76 -5.57
CA LEU A 52 10.92 -1.17 -4.77
C LEU A 52 10.77 -2.70 -4.74
N TYR A 53 10.99 -3.37 -5.87
CA TYR A 53 11.00 -4.83 -5.97
C TYR A 53 12.10 -5.45 -5.09
N GLU A 54 13.33 -4.94 -5.17
CA GLU A 54 14.43 -5.41 -4.32
C GLU A 54 14.18 -5.18 -2.82
N LEU A 55 13.53 -4.06 -2.48
CA LEU A 55 13.11 -3.79 -1.10
C LEU A 55 12.02 -4.76 -0.65
N ALA A 56 11.06 -5.11 -1.50
CA ALA A 56 10.05 -6.11 -1.21
C ALA A 56 10.68 -7.49 -0.95
N LEU A 57 11.62 -7.94 -1.78
CA LEU A 57 12.39 -9.17 -1.55
C LEU A 57 13.12 -9.15 -0.19
N LYS A 58 13.77 -8.03 0.16
CA LYS A 58 14.43 -7.87 1.46
C LYS A 58 13.46 -7.93 2.64
N LEU A 59 12.24 -7.40 2.47
CA LEU A 59 11.20 -7.48 3.50
C LEU A 59 10.71 -8.92 3.68
N ILE A 60 10.50 -9.65 2.59
CA ILE A 60 10.10 -11.07 2.63
C ILE A 60 11.19 -11.90 3.31
N GLN A 61 12.46 -11.74 2.90
CA GLN A 61 13.61 -12.44 3.51
C GLN A 61 13.75 -12.20 5.02
N LYS A 62 13.35 -11.02 5.49
CA LYS A 62 13.37 -10.66 6.93
C LYS A 62 12.12 -11.14 7.69
N GLY A 63 11.17 -11.79 7.03
CA GLY A 63 9.88 -12.16 7.63
C GLY A 63 8.99 -10.96 7.96
N LEU A 64 9.22 -9.81 7.31
CA LEU A 64 8.47 -8.57 7.52
C LEU A 64 7.37 -8.36 6.47
N ALA A 65 7.32 -9.20 5.44
CA ALA A 65 6.29 -9.24 4.41
C ALA A 65 5.93 -10.69 4.07
N TYR A 66 4.70 -10.90 3.61
CA TYR A 66 4.16 -12.21 3.24
C TYR A 66 3.25 -12.06 2.00
N VAL A 67 3.07 -13.13 1.24
CA VAL A 67 2.13 -13.21 0.13
C VAL A 67 0.78 -13.74 0.65
N CYS A 68 -0.29 -13.03 0.30
CA CYS A 68 -1.65 -13.32 0.76
C CYS A 68 -2.43 -14.00 -0.38
N ASP A 69 -2.88 -15.23 -0.15
CA ASP A 69 -3.59 -16.03 -1.17
C ASP A 69 -5.12 -15.88 -1.09
N MET A 70 -5.60 -15.04 -0.17
CA MET A 70 -7.03 -14.76 -0.03
C MET A 70 -7.55 -14.00 -1.25
N THR A 71 -8.75 -14.36 -1.68
CA THR A 71 -9.54 -13.59 -2.63
C THR A 71 -9.88 -12.20 -2.09
N LYS A 72 -10.33 -11.31 -2.99
CA LYS A 72 -10.75 -9.96 -2.62
C LYS A 72 -11.89 -9.99 -1.58
N ASP A 73 -12.89 -10.85 -1.79
CA ASP A 73 -14.05 -10.95 -0.92
C ASP A 73 -13.66 -11.47 0.48
N GLU A 74 -12.75 -12.44 0.57
CA GLU A 74 -12.20 -12.93 1.84
C GLU A 74 -11.39 -11.84 2.56
N MET A 75 -10.58 -11.05 1.83
CA MET A 75 -9.87 -9.90 2.40
C MET A 75 -10.82 -8.85 2.98
N GLU A 76 -11.91 -8.56 2.28
CA GLU A 76 -12.95 -7.63 2.73
C GLU A 76 -13.67 -8.16 3.98
N ALA A 77 -14.10 -9.43 3.96
CA ALA A 77 -14.72 -10.08 5.11
C ALA A 77 -13.81 -10.08 6.35
N GLN A 78 -12.50 -10.34 6.17
CA GLN A 78 -11.53 -10.26 7.26
C GLN A 78 -11.40 -8.83 7.83
N ARG A 79 -11.40 -7.80 6.97
CA ARG A 79 -11.32 -6.41 7.40
C ARG A 79 -12.59 -6.00 8.15
N GLU A 80 -13.75 -6.41 7.66
CA GLU A 80 -15.03 -6.14 8.30
C GLU A 80 -15.11 -6.79 9.69
N LEU A 81 -14.73 -8.07 9.80
CA LEU A 81 -14.68 -8.78 11.09
C LEU A 81 -13.72 -8.09 12.06
N ALA A 82 -12.54 -7.69 11.61
CA ALA A 82 -11.58 -6.98 12.44
C ALA A 82 -12.15 -5.65 12.96
N MET A 83 -12.86 -4.89 12.12
CA MET A 83 -13.51 -3.64 12.52
C MET A 83 -14.61 -3.88 13.56
N LYS A 84 -15.49 -4.87 13.33
CA LYS A 84 -16.54 -5.25 14.29
C LYS A 84 -15.96 -5.63 15.65
N ARG A 85 -14.87 -6.40 15.66
CA ARG A 85 -14.17 -6.79 16.90
C ARG A 85 -13.54 -5.60 17.61
N VAL A 86 -12.97 -4.63 16.89
CA VAL A 86 -12.46 -3.37 17.47
C VAL A 86 -13.60 -2.58 18.11
N VAL A 87 -14.74 -2.45 17.44
CA VAL A 87 -15.92 -1.73 17.96
C VAL A 87 -16.49 -2.41 19.20
N ALA A 88 -16.59 -3.74 19.22
CA ALA A 88 -17.02 -4.50 20.39
C ALA A 88 -16.12 -4.21 21.61
N LYS A 89 -14.80 -4.28 21.42
CA LYS A 89 -13.82 -3.98 22.47
C LYS A 89 -13.94 -2.54 22.99
N GLN A 90 -14.12 -1.57 22.09
CA GLN A 90 -14.31 -0.16 22.46
C GLN A 90 -15.61 0.07 23.24
N SER A 91 -16.62 -0.77 22.99
CA SER A 91 -17.92 -0.73 23.66
C SER A 91 -17.95 -1.52 24.98
N GLY A 92 -16.82 -2.11 25.39
CA GLY A 92 -16.71 -2.94 26.60
C GLY A 92 -17.28 -4.35 26.48
N LEU A 93 -17.62 -4.79 25.26
CA LEU A 93 -18.07 -6.16 24.98
C LEU A 93 -16.87 -7.05 24.67
N ASP A 94 -16.94 -8.33 25.02
CA ASP A 94 -15.95 -9.32 24.61
C ASP A 94 -16.11 -9.64 23.11
N PRO A 95 -15.13 -9.29 22.25
CA PRO A 95 -15.20 -9.57 20.82
C PRO A 95 -15.31 -11.05 20.47
N ASP A 96 -14.82 -11.95 21.32
CA ASP A 96 -14.89 -13.40 21.07
C ASP A 96 -16.30 -13.96 21.30
N GLU A 97 -17.10 -13.30 22.14
CA GLU A 97 -18.51 -13.65 22.33
C GLU A 97 -19.40 -13.08 21.22
N VAL A 98 -19.24 -11.80 20.87
CA VAL A 98 -20.14 -11.12 19.92
C VAL A 98 -19.75 -11.30 18.45
N HIS A 99 -18.46 -11.48 18.18
CA HIS A 99 -17.88 -11.57 16.84
C HIS A 99 -16.77 -12.64 16.81
N PRO A 100 -17.12 -13.92 17.03
CA PRO A 100 -16.14 -15.01 17.09
C PRO A 100 -15.34 -15.10 15.79
N ILE A 101 -14.07 -15.49 15.90
CA ILE A 101 -13.22 -15.72 14.74
C ILE A 101 -13.67 -17.04 14.11
N PRO A 102 -14.12 -17.05 12.84
CA PRO A 102 -14.52 -18.26 12.15
C PRO A 102 -13.32 -19.20 11.90
N SER A 103 -13.60 -20.47 11.64
CA SER A 103 -12.56 -21.44 11.28
C SER A 103 -11.87 -21.05 9.96
N GLU A 104 -10.64 -21.54 9.76
CA GLU A 104 -9.88 -21.28 8.53
C GLU A 104 -10.57 -21.83 7.27
N GLU A 105 -11.44 -22.83 7.40
CA GLU A 105 -12.28 -23.35 6.32
C GLU A 105 -13.34 -22.34 5.84
N ILE A 106 -13.80 -21.48 6.74
CA ILE A 106 -14.85 -20.48 6.46
C ILE A 106 -14.23 -19.14 6.06
N LEU A 107 -13.16 -18.74 6.73
CA LEU A 107 -12.41 -17.54 6.42
C LEU A 107 -10.93 -17.82 6.58
N PRO A 108 -10.19 -18.03 5.47
CA PRO A 108 -8.78 -18.33 5.56
C PRO A 108 -8.01 -17.21 6.25
N GLY A 109 -6.93 -17.59 6.93
CA GLY A 109 -5.99 -16.64 7.49
C GLY A 109 -5.23 -15.90 6.38
N ARG A 110 -4.64 -14.75 6.70
CA ARG A 110 -3.80 -14.01 5.75
C ARG A 110 -2.46 -14.67 5.43
N ASN A 111 -2.20 -15.89 5.91
CA ASN A 111 -0.90 -16.57 5.73
C ASN A 111 0.30 -15.79 6.31
N ARG A 112 0.09 -15.02 7.40
CA ARG A 112 1.12 -14.23 8.10
C ARG A 112 2.26 -15.06 8.69
N ASN A 113 1.99 -16.32 9.02
CA ASN A 113 2.94 -17.22 9.68
C ASN A 113 3.61 -18.17 8.68
N THR A 114 3.60 -17.84 7.38
CA THR A 114 4.26 -18.64 6.35
C THR A 114 5.76 -18.37 6.30
N SER A 115 6.52 -19.34 5.78
CA SER A 115 7.97 -19.22 5.72
C SER A 115 8.41 -18.19 4.67
N PRO A 116 9.56 -17.52 4.86
CA PRO A 116 10.14 -16.64 3.85
C PRO A 116 10.33 -17.35 2.49
N GLU A 117 10.70 -18.63 2.50
CA GLU A 117 10.93 -19.42 1.28
C GLU A 117 9.66 -19.53 0.43
N ARG A 118 8.53 -19.87 1.07
CA ARG A 118 7.22 -19.91 0.39
C ARG A 118 6.87 -18.54 -0.19
N ASN A 119 7.06 -17.48 0.59
CA ASN A 119 6.70 -16.14 0.17
C ASN A 119 7.59 -15.62 -0.96
N LEU A 120 8.86 -16.03 -1.02
CA LEU A 120 9.76 -15.72 -2.13
C LEU A 120 9.43 -16.50 -3.40
N GLU A 121 8.90 -17.72 -3.28
CA GLU A 121 8.48 -18.53 -4.42
C GLU A 121 7.22 -17.95 -5.10
N LEU A 122 6.33 -17.35 -4.32
CA LEU A 122 5.05 -16.80 -4.80
C LEU A 122 5.14 -15.33 -5.23
N PHE A 123 6.18 -14.61 -4.84
CA PHE A 123 6.35 -13.18 -5.14
C PHE A 123 7.09 -12.96 -6.46
#